data_AF-A0A7Y5SW30-F1
#
_entry.id   AF-A0A7Y5SW30-F1
#
_cell.length_a   1.000
_cell.length_b   1.000
_cell.length_c   1.000
_cell.angle_alpha   90.00
_cell.angle_beta   90.00
_cell.angle_gamma   90.00
#
_symmetry.space_group_name_H-M   'P 1'
#
loop_
_entity.id
_entity.type
_entity.pdbx_description
1 polymer ?
#
loop_
_entity_poly.entity_id
_entity_poly.type
_entity_poly.pdbx_seq_one_letter_code
_entity_poly.pdbx_strand_id
1 'polypeptide(L)'
;MSTLTLPWVIAASISFVCALAWVICWRRGDPARGRRRCPSCWYEFGPMRVLRCPECGREVRREEDLGRTRRRGWWLVLALVCLAFPVVLLSGPLLTRAYYALMPRWKTVERHVQGETVVLLQQVRNPQDFGERVVIRGSGGEPVVVEDFKVNLGDGVPTPGRARLGVFMDITGEGVTDLLVSGFSGGAHCCLTYHVVSLSASPVLLATIEAHDGGQFVFADDGVAEFRGIDWHYAYWRSSFVDSPRPEIVLRWDGSRYALHLSGMLKDAPAEAELAAEASRVRDAFSRMEGTEPVPPALGAWMLDLMYTGHEALAWRFLDMAWPDGVEGKDLYAAELRHQMAGSAYWREFKNLTQDRP
;
A
#
# COMPACT_ATOMS: atom_id res chain seq x y z
N MET A 1 21.78 -31.66 -9.48
CA MET A 1 21.34 -31.27 -8.12
C MET A 1 21.35 -29.76 -8.06
N SER A 2 20.21 -29.13 -7.82
CA SER A 2 20.12 -27.67 -7.74
C SER A 2 20.95 -27.18 -6.55
N THR A 3 21.65 -26.06 -6.72
CA THR A 3 22.48 -25.41 -5.70
C THR A 3 21.72 -25.14 -4.40
N LEU A 4 20.39 -25.14 -4.45
CA LEU A 4 19.47 -24.99 -3.32
C LEU A 4 19.35 -26.24 -2.41
N THR A 5 19.70 -27.44 -2.89
CA THR A 5 19.57 -28.68 -2.09
C THR A 5 20.79 -29.02 -1.24
N LEU A 6 21.96 -28.51 -1.59
CA LEU A 6 23.23 -28.84 -0.94
C LEU A 6 23.30 -28.41 0.54
N PRO A 7 22.85 -27.20 0.94
CA PRO A 7 22.87 -26.78 2.34
C PRO A 7 21.99 -27.67 3.24
N TRP A 8 20.87 -28.16 2.72
CA TRP A 8 19.93 -29.01 3.46
C TRP A 8 20.47 -30.41 3.69
N VAL A 9 21.13 -30.99 2.69
CA VAL A 9 21.81 -32.28 2.85
C VAL A 9 22.89 -32.17 3.92
N ILE A 10 23.68 -31.10 3.91
CA ILE A 10 24.71 -30.85 4.92
C ILE A 10 24.08 -30.72 6.33
N ALA A 11 23.02 -29.94 6.49
CA ALA A 11 22.34 -29.76 7.78
C ALA A 11 21.73 -31.07 8.32
N ALA A 12 21.11 -31.87 7.46
CA ALA A 12 20.55 -33.18 7.82
C ALA A 12 21.66 -34.17 8.20
N SER A 13 22.77 -34.20 7.45
CA SER A 13 23.93 -35.04 7.76
C SER A 13 24.57 -34.67 9.09
N ILE A 14 24.79 -33.37 9.37
CA ILE A 14 25.31 -32.90 10.66
C ILE A 14 24.40 -33.33 11.81
N SER A 15 23.08 -33.13 11.65
CA SER A 15 22.09 -33.48 12.67
C SER A 15 22.08 -34.98 12.98
N PHE A 16 22.20 -35.83 11.94
CA PHE A 16 22.31 -37.28 12.08
C PHE A 16 23.61 -37.70 12.80
N VAL A 17 24.75 -37.11 12.41
CA VAL A 17 26.05 -37.39 13.06
C VAL A 17 26.02 -36.98 14.53
N CYS A 18 25.46 -35.81 14.86
CA CYS A 18 25.27 -35.38 16.24
C CYS A 18 24.37 -36.37 17.00
N ALA A 19 23.20 -36.72 16.47
CA ALA A 19 22.30 -37.68 17.10
C ALA A 19 22.97 -39.04 17.35
N LEU A 20 23.75 -39.53 16.38
CA LEU A 20 24.52 -40.75 16.52
C LEU A 20 25.58 -40.63 17.63
N ALA A 21 26.29 -39.50 17.71
CA ALA A 21 27.23 -39.23 18.79
C ALA A 21 26.54 -39.22 20.17
N TRP A 22 25.37 -38.59 20.31
CA TRP A 22 24.58 -38.61 21.54
C TRP A 22 24.14 -40.05 21.92
N VAL A 23 23.72 -40.86 20.95
CA VAL A 23 23.37 -42.28 21.16
C VAL A 23 24.60 -43.11 21.56
N ILE A 24 25.76 -42.88 20.95
CA ILE A 24 27.01 -43.54 21.31
C ILE A 24 27.42 -43.17 22.74
N CYS A 25 27.33 -41.89 23.13
CA CYS A 25 27.58 -41.43 24.49
C CYS A 25 26.62 -42.07 25.49
N TRP A 26 25.34 -42.19 25.15
CA TRP A 26 24.34 -42.89 25.96
C TRP A 26 24.65 -44.39 26.11
N ARG A 27 25.01 -45.07 25.01
CA ARG A 27 25.33 -46.50 24.99
C ARG A 27 26.61 -46.83 25.75
N ARG A 28 27.65 -45.99 25.59
CA ARG A 28 28.90 -46.11 26.36
C ARG A 28 28.63 -45.93 27.86
N GLY A 29 27.83 -44.93 28.21
CA GLY A 29 27.50 -44.62 29.60
C GLY A 29 28.76 -44.44 30.47
N ASP A 30 28.59 -44.53 31.78
CA ASP A 30 29.71 -44.71 32.71
C ASP A 30 29.71 -46.17 33.19
N PRO A 31 30.51 -47.07 32.58
CA PRO A 31 30.53 -48.49 32.94
C PRO A 31 31.15 -48.67 34.32
N ALA A 32 30.63 -49.63 35.09
CA ALA A 32 31.09 -49.89 36.45
C ALA A 32 32.59 -50.31 36.52
N ARG A 33 33.16 -50.89 35.45
CA ARG A 33 34.57 -51.33 35.35
C ARG A 33 35.04 -52.11 36.60
N GLY A 34 34.19 -53.02 37.09
CA GLY A 34 34.46 -53.84 38.28
C GLY A 34 34.25 -53.13 39.63
N ARG A 35 33.93 -51.84 39.63
CA ARG A 35 33.61 -51.07 40.85
C ARG A 35 32.15 -51.25 41.22
N ARG A 36 31.87 -51.45 42.51
CA ARG A 36 30.51 -51.55 43.04
C ARG A 36 30.00 -50.16 43.35
N ARG A 37 28.98 -49.66 42.65
CA ARG A 37 28.44 -48.31 42.87
C ARG A 37 26.95 -48.33 43.13
N CYS A 38 26.47 -47.42 43.97
CA CYS A 38 25.04 -47.26 44.18
C CYS A 38 24.36 -46.76 42.89
N PRO A 39 23.28 -47.41 42.41
CA PRO A 39 22.61 -47.00 41.17
C PRO A 39 21.91 -45.63 41.25
N SER A 40 21.75 -45.08 42.46
CA SER A 40 21.10 -43.78 42.70
C SER A 40 22.12 -42.63 42.78
N CYS A 41 23.01 -42.67 43.77
CA CYS A 41 23.97 -41.59 44.02
C CYS A 41 25.36 -41.83 43.42
N TRP A 42 25.63 -43.02 42.87
CA TRP A 42 26.94 -43.41 42.31
C TRP A 42 28.07 -43.58 43.33
N TYR A 43 27.77 -43.61 44.64
CA TYR A 43 28.76 -43.87 45.68
C TYR A 43 29.40 -45.26 45.55
N GLU A 44 30.72 -45.34 45.70
CA GLU A 44 31.50 -46.57 45.54
C GLU A 44 31.55 -47.36 46.85
N PHE A 45 31.09 -48.60 46.84
CA PHE A 45 31.15 -49.49 47.99
C PHE A 45 32.58 -50.02 48.16
N GLY A 46 33.06 -50.06 49.40
CA GLY A 46 34.28 -50.76 49.77
C GLY A 46 34.15 -52.29 49.65
N PRO A 47 35.16 -53.06 50.10
CA PRO A 47 35.19 -54.52 49.95
C PRO A 47 34.09 -55.27 50.74
N MET A 48 33.42 -54.60 51.69
CA MET A 48 32.36 -55.20 52.48
C MET A 48 31.07 -55.40 51.67
N ARG A 49 30.41 -56.57 51.83
CA ARG A 49 29.14 -56.91 51.17
C ARG A 49 27.94 -56.28 51.87
N VAL A 50 27.88 -54.96 51.87
CA VAL A 50 26.74 -54.21 52.41
C VAL A 50 25.82 -53.80 51.25
N LEU A 51 24.53 -54.12 51.35
CA LEU A 51 23.53 -53.79 50.31
C LEU A 51 22.82 -52.46 50.55
N ARG A 52 23.05 -51.81 51.70
CA ARG A 52 22.52 -50.48 52.01
C ARG A 52 23.57 -49.42 51.76
N CYS A 53 23.26 -48.44 50.90
CA CYS A 53 24.19 -47.36 50.59
C CYS A 53 24.34 -46.40 51.79
N PRO A 54 25.56 -46.11 52.26
CA PRO A 54 25.77 -45.23 53.41
C PRO A 54 25.46 -43.75 53.11
N GLU A 55 25.62 -43.30 51.85
CA GLU A 55 25.35 -41.91 51.46
C GLU A 55 23.86 -41.62 51.28
N CYS A 56 23.18 -42.40 50.43
CA CYS A 56 21.79 -42.10 50.06
C CYS A 56 20.75 -42.95 50.81
N GLY A 57 21.18 -43.85 51.70
CA GLY A 57 20.32 -44.75 52.47
C GLY A 57 19.59 -45.83 51.66
N ARG A 58 19.72 -45.82 50.32
CA ARG A 58 19.01 -46.75 49.44
C ARG A 58 19.49 -48.17 49.63
N GLU A 59 18.54 -49.07 49.86
CA GLU A 59 18.78 -50.51 49.91
C GLU A 59 18.70 -51.09 48.50
N VAL A 60 19.77 -51.76 48.09
CA VAL A 60 19.90 -52.39 46.77
C VAL A 60 19.44 -53.84 46.88
N ARG A 61 18.48 -54.23 46.05
CA ARG A 61 17.80 -55.54 46.15
C ARG A 61 18.67 -56.72 45.76
N ARG A 62 19.63 -56.52 44.85
CA ARG A 62 20.54 -57.57 44.34
C ARG A 62 21.95 -57.02 44.16
N GLU A 63 22.96 -57.84 44.45
CA GLU A 63 24.37 -57.42 44.33
C GLU A 63 24.76 -57.04 42.89
N GLU A 64 24.14 -57.67 41.89
CA GLU A 64 24.30 -57.37 40.46
C GLU A 64 23.91 -55.93 40.09
N ASP A 65 22.98 -55.33 40.84
CA ASP A 65 22.51 -53.97 40.58
C ASP A 65 23.57 -52.91 40.91
N LEU A 66 24.58 -53.26 41.72
CA LEU A 66 25.74 -52.41 42.03
C LEU A 66 26.73 -52.31 40.87
N GLY A 67 26.63 -53.20 39.88
CA GLY A 67 27.47 -53.20 38.67
C GLY A 67 26.81 -52.56 37.45
N ARG A 68 25.59 -52.01 37.58
CA ARG A 68 24.87 -51.45 36.44
C ARG A 68 25.56 -50.20 35.89
N THR A 69 25.59 -50.06 34.56
CA THR A 69 26.10 -48.86 33.87
C THR A 69 25.16 -47.67 34.05
N ARG A 70 25.69 -46.47 34.37
CA ARG A 70 24.86 -45.25 34.40
C ARG A 70 24.54 -44.85 32.97
N ARG A 71 23.28 -44.97 32.59
CA ARG A 71 22.79 -44.39 31.34
C ARG A 71 22.00 -43.14 31.68
N ARG A 72 22.55 -41.98 31.33
CA ARG A 72 21.89 -40.69 31.52
C ARG A 72 20.82 -40.54 30.42
N GLY A 73 19.55 -40.69 30.76
CA GLY A 73 18.44 -40.68 29.78
C GLY A 73 18.35 -39.41 28.93
N TRP A 74 18.86 -38.27 29.43
CA TRP A 74 18.83 -36.99 28.70
C TRP A 74 19.66 -36.98 27.40
N TRP A 75 20.65 -37.88 27.25
CA TRP A 75 21.38 -38.01 25.96
C TRP A 75 20.47 -38.55 24.85
N LEU A 76 19.50 -39.41 25.17
CA LEU A 76 18.50 -39.86 24.19
C LEU A 76 17.53 -38.74 23.82
N VAL A 77 17.13 -37.91 24.79
CA VAL A 77 16.28 -36.74 24.53
C VAL A 77 16.98 -35.79 23.55
N LEU A 78 18.27 -35.51 23.76
CA LEU A 78 19.05 -34.67 22.83
C LEU A 78 19.20 -35.29 21.44
N ALA A 79 19.42 -36.61 21.35
CA ALA A 79 19.46 -37.29 20.06
C ALA A 79 18.13 -37.15 19.29
N LEU A 80 16.99 -37.30 19.98
CA LEU A 80 15.67 -37.11 19.38
C LEU A 80 15.42 -35.67 18.94
N VAL A 81 15.83 -34.68 19.75
CA VAL A 81 15.74 -33.26 19.38
C VAL A 81 16.58 -32.96 18.13
N CYS A 82 17.82 -33.46 18.06
CA CYS A 82 18.66 -33.31 16.88
C CYS A 82 18.05 -33.93 15.63
N LEU A 83 17.37 -35.08 15.73
CA LEU A 83 16.70 -35.73 14.60
C LEU A 83 15.42 -34.99 14.17
N ALA A 84 14.69 -34.40 15.12
CA ALA A 84 13.48 -33.63 14.81
C ALA A 84 13.78 -32.27 14.18
N PHE A 85 14.95 -31.68 14.47
CA PHE A 85 15.30 -30.33 14.05
C PHE A 85 15.27 -30.09 12.52
N PRO A 86 15.89 -30.93 11.67
CA PRO A 86 15.78 -30.80 10.21
C PRO A 86 14.34 -30.91 9.71
N VAL A 87 13.53 -31.79 10.32
CA VAL A 87 12.12 -31.99 9.95
C VAL A 87 11.32 -30.72 10.24
N VAL A 88 11.53 -30.08 11.39
CA VAL A 88 10.90 -28.81 11.74
C VAL A 88 11.31 -27.69 10.77
N LEU A 89 12.59 -27.59 10.43
CA LEU A 89 13.07 -26.57 9.49
C LEU A 89 12.52 -26.78 8.07
N LEU A 90 12.45 -28.03 7.60
CA LEU A 90 11.92 -28.35 6.27
C LEU A 90 10.39 -28.24 6.20
N SER A 91 9.69 -28.56 7.29
CA SER A 91 8.25 -28.44 7.37
C SER A 91 7.78 -27.01 7.61
N GLY A 92 8.61 -26.12 8.16
CA GLY A 92 8.28 -24.71 8.40
C GLY A 92 7.66 -24.00 7.20
N PRO A 93 8.32 -23.95 6.03
CA PRO A 93 7.74 -23.35 4.82
C PRO A 93 6.43 -24.01 4.36
N LEU A 94 6.31 -25.33 4.50
CA LEU A 94 5.10 -26.07 4.14
C LEU A 94 3.95 -25.77 5.10
N LEU A 95 4.22 -25.68 6.40
CA LEU A 95 3.26 -25.30 7.44
C LEU A 95 2.81 -23.86 7.25
N THR A 96 3.72 -22.94 6.92
CA THR A 96 3.39 -21.55 6.59
C THR A 96 2.50 -21.47 5.35
N ARG A 97 2.82 -22.21 4.28
CA ARG A 97 1.97 -22.29 3.08
C ARG A 97 0.60 -22.88 3.39
N ALA A 98 0.55 -23.98 4.14
CA ALA A 98 -0.70 -24.61 4.55
C ALA A 98 -1.56 -23.68 5.41
N TYR A 99 -0.94 -22.94 6.34
CA TYR A 99 -1.60 -21.93 7.16
C TYR A 99 -2.28 -20.86 6.30
N TYR A 100 -1.56 -20.25 5.34
CA TYR A 100 -2.14 -19.23 4.47
C TYR A 100 -3.11 -19.78 3.42
N ALA A 101 -3.01 -21.06 3.06
CA ALA A 101 -3.97 -21.71 2.16
C ALA A 101 -5.30 -22.08 2.85
N LEU A 102 -5.27 -22.40 4.15
CA LEU A 102 -6.46 -22.78 4.93
C LEU A 102 -7.18 -21.56 5.51
N MET A 103 -6.45 -20.52 5.90
CA MET A 103 -7.04 -19.32 6.47
C MET A 103 -7.66 -18.43 5.37
N PRO A 104 -8.71 -17.66 5.68
CA PRO A 104 -9.25 -16.68 4.74
C PRO A 104 -8.16 -15.70 4.28
N ARG A 105 -8.12 -15.44 2.97
CA ARG A 105 -7.18 -14.49 2.34
C ARG A 105 -7.18 -13.13 3.03
N TRP A 106 -8.35 -12.66 3.46
CA TRP A 106 -8.53 -11.34 4.05
C TRP A 106 -8.55 -11.41 5.58
N LYS A 107 -7.82 -10.49 6.21
CA LYS A 107 -7.92 -10.21 7.65
C LYS A 107 -8.55 -8.83 7.82
N THR A 108 -9.58 -8.73 8.63
CA THR A 108 -10.13 -7.41 9.02
C THR A 108 -9.16 -6.77 10.00
N VAL A 109 -8.72 -5.55 9.69
CA VAL A 109 -7.82 -4.75 10.54
C VAL A 109 -8.57 -3.64 11.26
N GLU A 110 -9.58 -3.05 10.63
CA GLU A 110 -10.48 -2.09 11.26
C GLU A 110 -11.93 -2.45 10.96
N ARG A 111 -12.80 -2.16 11.92
CA ARG A 111 -14.25 -2.31 11.80
C ARG A 111 -14.92 -1.08 12.35
N HIS A 112 -15.73 -0.45 11.52
CA HIS A 112 -16.52 0.72 11.86
C HIS A 112 -18.00 0.41 11.65
N VAL A 113 -18.85 0.97 12.49
CA VAL A 113 -20.32 0.82 12.41
C VAL A 113 -20.92 2.22 12.33
N GLN A 114 -21.70 2.47 11.29
CA GLN A 114 -22.39 3.74 11.05
C GLN A 114 -23.87 3.44 10.78
N GLY A 115 -24.71 3.66 11.78
CA GLY A 115 -26.11 3.24 11.72
C GLY A 115 -26.24 1.75 11.39
N GLU A 116 -26.88 1.44 10.26
CA GLU A 116 -27.06 0.07 9.76
C GLU A 116 -25.91 -0.43 8.87
N THR A 117 -24.95 0.43 8.55
CA THR A 117 -23.82 0.10 7.69
C THR A 117 -22.60 -0.33 8.50
N VAL A 118 -21.95 -1.41 8.10
CA VAL A 118 -20.68 -1.89 8.65
C VAL A 118 -19.60 -1.73 7.59
N VAL A 119 -18.53 -1.03 7.96
CA VAL A 119 -17.35 -0.78 7.11
C VAL A 119 -16.18 -1.57 7.66
N LEU A 120 -15.60 -2.43 6.82
CA LEU A 120 -14.49 -3.31 7.17
C LEU A 120 -13.27 -2.95 6.33
N LEU A 121 -12.23 -2.43 6.96
CA LEU A 121 -10.92 -2.33 6.33
C LEU A 121 -10.24 -3.69 6.47
N GLN A 122 -9.84 -4.27 5.35
CA GLN A 122 -9.22 -5.59 5.29
C GLN A 122 -7.89 -5.52 4.54
N GLN A 123 -6.94 -6.31 4.98
CA GLN A 123 -5.65 -6.48 4.30
C GLN A 123 -5.47 -7.95 3.92
N VAL A 124 -4.62 -8.21 2.95
CA VAL A 124 -4.20 -9.59 2.67
C VAL A 124 -3.47 -10.16 3.91
N ARG A 125 -3.84 -11.38 4.28
CA ARG A 125 -3.32 -12.07 5.47
C ARG A 125 -1.87 -12.50 5.27
N ASN A 126 -1.55 -12.99 4.07
CA ASN A 126 -0.22 -13.40 3.69
C ASN A 126 0.69 -12.17 3.52
N PRO A 127 1.76 -12.01 4.32
CA PRO A 127 2.64 -10.85 4.24
C PRO A 127 3.52 -10.84 2.97
N GLN A 128 3.58 -11.93 2.21
CA GLN A 128 4.25 -11.96 0.90
C GLN A 128 3.36 -11.41 -0.23
N ASP A 129 2.07 -11.27 0.01
CA ASP A 129 1.12 -10.72 -0.94
C ASP A 129 0.75 -9.29 -0.54
N PHE A 130 0.37 -8.48 -1.52
CA PHE A 130 -0.12 -7.12 -1.30
C PHE A 130 -1.59 -7.00 -1.66
N GLY A 131 -2.24 -5.99 -1.10
CA GLY A 131 -3.65 -5.73 -1.33
C GLY A 131 -4.36 -5.36 -0.03
N GLU A 132 -5.16 -4.30 -0.13
CA GLU A 132 -6.04 -3.84 0.90
C GLU A 132 -7.42 -3.60 0.28
N ARG A 133 -8.48 -3.77 1.06
CA ARG A 133 -9.83 -3.49 0.59
C ARG A 133 -10.71 -2.95 1.68
N VAL A 134 -11.68 -2.15 1.28
CA VAL A 134 -12.79 -1.72 2.11
C VAL A 134 -14.03 -2.49 1.67
N VAL A 135 -14.70 -3.15 2.62
CA VAL A 135 -15.99 -3.81 2.40
C VAL A 135 -17.05 -3.08 3.20
N ILE A 136 -18.03 -2.51 2.51
CA ILE A 136 -19.11 -1.70 3.07
C ILE A 136 -20.40 -2.50 2.90
N ARG A 137 -21.05 -2.85 4.02
CA ARG A 137 -22.25 -3.71 4.02
C ARG A 137 -23.37 -3.01 4.77
N GLY A 138 -24.56 -2.93 4.17
CA GLY A 138 -25.77 -2.50 4.85
C GLY A 138 -26.58 -3.67 5.40
N SER A 139 -27.74 -3.37 5.98
CA SER A 139 -28.77 -4.34 6.35
C SER A 139 -29.49 -4.96 5.13
N GLY A 140 -29.40 -4.30 3.98
CA GLY A 140 -29.86 -4.74 2.66
C GLY A 140 -28.91 -4.32 1.53
N GLY A 141 -29.26 -4.69 0.30
CA GLY A 141 -28.46 -4.40 -0.90
C GLY A 141 -27.18 -5.23 -1.00
N GLU A 142 -26.49 -5.08 -2.14
CA GLU A 142 -25.17 -5.69 -2.34
C GLU A 142 -24.08 -4.88 -1.63
N PRO A 143 -23.04 -5.54 -1.08
CA PRO A 143 -21.95 -4.83 -0.44
C PRO A 143 -21.10 -4.09 -1.47
N VAL A 144 -20.73 -2.85 -1.16
CA VAL A 144 -19.73 -2.11 -1.95
C VAL A 144 -18.34 -2.57 -1.51
N VAL A 145 -17.53 -3.01 -2.48
CA VAL A 145 -16.16 -3.49 -2.25
C VAL A 145 -15.22 -2.65 -3.08
N VAL A 146 -14.27 -1.99 -2.41
CA VAL A 146 -13.18 -1.24 -3.03
C VAL A 146 -11.88 -1.95 -2.67
N GLU A 147 -11.12 -2.41 -3.66
CA GLU A 147 -9.86 -3.13 -3.47
C GLU A 147 -8.76 -2.46 -4.28
N ASP A 148 -7.60 -2.25 -3.64
CA ASP A 148 -6.43 -1.63 -4.27
C ASP A 148 -5.14 -2.11 -3.58
N PHE A 149 -3.96 -1.69 -4.06
CA PHE A 149 -2.68 -1.99 -3.41
C PHE A 149 -2.60 -1.40 -1.99
N LYS A 150 -3.10 -0.17 -1.83
CA LYS A 150 -3.36 0.48 -0.54
C LYS A 150 -4.70 1.19 -0.57
N VAL A 151 -5.48 1.08 0.51
CA VAL A 151 -6.73 1.84 0.65
C VAL A 151 -6.77 2.57 1.99
N ASN A 152 -7.32 3.77 1.99
CA ASN A 152 -7.55 4.57 3.20
C ASN A 152 -9.00 5.05 3.24
N LEU A 153 -9.53 5.16 4.45
CA LEU A 153 -10.82 5.83 4.68
C LEU A 153 -10.58 7.34 4.70
N GLY A 154 -11.30 8.10 3.87
CA GLY A 154 -11.15 9.54 3.77
C GLY A 154 -10.05 10.00 2.82
N ASP A 155 -9.88 11.33 2.79
CA ASP A 155 -8.82 12.01 2.06
C ASP A 155 -7.54 12.14 2.90
N GLY A 156 -6.40 12.03 2.21
CA GLY A 156 -5.07 12.14 2.78
C GLY A 156 -4.60 10.93 3.60
N VAL A 157 -3.34 10.99 4.01
CA VAL A 157 -2.70 9.94 4.82
C VAL A 157 -3.26 9.95 6.25
N PRO A 158 -3.66 8.79 6.81
CA PRO A 158 -4.12 8.69 8.19
C PRO A 158 -3.09 9.31 9.16
N THR A 159 -3.50 10.35 9.87
CA THR A 159 -2.68 11.01 10.91
C THR A 159 -3.39 10.87 12.27
N PRO A 160 -2.75 10.30 13.30
CA PRO A 160 -3.36 10.14 14.62
C PRO A 160 -3.90 11.45 15.19
N GLY A 161 -5.15 11.46 15.67
CA GLY A 161 -5.78 12.61 16.33
C GLY A 161 -6.31 13.71 15.40
N ARG A 162 -6.21 13.56 14.07
CA ARG A 162 -6.77 14.52 13.11
C ARG A 162 -7.97 13.92 12.39
N ALA A 163 -9.11 14.62 12.43
CA ALA A 163 -10.28 14.27 11.61
C ALA A 163 -9.90 14.34 10.12
N ARG A 164 -10.35 13.37 9.34
CA ARG A 164 -10.11 13.29 7.89
C ARG A 164 -11.39 13.61 7.15
N LEU A 165 -11.27 14.41 6.11
CA LEU A 165 -12.38 14.71 5.22
C LEU A 165 -12.86 13.41 4.55
N GLY A 166 -14.16 13.23 4.46
CA GLY A 166 -14.81 12.09 3.82
C GLY A 166 -14.91 10.85 4.69
N VAL A 167 -14.52 10.89 5.97
CA VAL A 167 -14.76 9.77 6.89
C VAL A 167 -16.07 9.98 7.63
N PHE A 168 -17.13 9.26 7.22
CA PHE A 168 -18.43 9.23 7.90
C PHE A 168 -19.06 10.62 8.05
N MET A 169 -19.20 11.32 6.92
CA MET A 169 -19.77 12.66 6.86
C MET A 169 -20.55 12.83 5.55
N ASP A 170 -21.55 13.70 5.55
CA ASP A 170 -22.26 14.08 4.32
C ASP A 170 -21.34 14.99 3.50
N ILE A 171 -20.77 14.46 2.41
CA ILE A 171 -19.91 15.23 1.51
C ILE A 171 -20.64 15.66 0.24
N THR A 172 -21.78 15.03 -0.04
CA THR A 172 -22.61 15.29 -1.22
C THR A 172 -23.66 16.37 -0.97
N GLY A 173 -24.02 16.63 0.28
CA GLY A 173 -25.09 17.55 0.69
C GLY A 173 -26.49 16.94 0.59
N GLU A 174 -26.59 15.63 0.40
CA GLU A 174 -27.87 14.91 0.21
C GLU A 174 -28.55 14.55 1.56
N GLY A 175 -27.95 14.93 2.69
CA GLY A 175 -28.45 14.61 4.03
C GLY A 175 -28.21 13.15 4.44
N VAL A 176 -27.39 12.41 3.68
CA VAL A 176 -26.99 11.03 3.96
C VAL A 176 -25.50 11.01 4.30
N THR A 177 -25.10 10.15 5.24
CA THR A 177 -23.67 10.00 5.56
C THR A 177 -22.94 9.32 4.41
N ASP A 178 -21.85 9.92 3.95
CA ASP A 178 -20.99 9.34 2.93
C ASP A 178 -19.67 8.83 3.52
N LEU A 179 -18.98 8.03 2.72
CA LEU A 179 -17.62 7.59 2.94
C LEU A 179 -16.80 7.75 1.66
N LEU A 180 -15.76 8.55 1.76
CA LEU A 180 -14.68 8.60 0.80
C LEU A 180 -13.72 7.44 1.08
N VAL A 181 -13.31 6.72 0.05
CA VAL A 181 -12.25 5.71 0.11
C VAL A 181 -11.19 6.10 -0.91
N SER A 182 -9.97 6.39 -0.46
CA SER A 182 -8.83 6.63 -1.35
C SER A 182 -8.06 5.34 -1.59
N GLY A 183 -7.83 5.01 -2.86
CA GLY A 183 -7.04 3.89 -3.34
C GLY A 183 -5.73 4.37 -3.95
N PHE A 184 -4.65 3.62 -3.75
CA PHE A 184 -3.36 3.84 -4.39
C PHE A 184 -2.86 2.53 -4.96
N SER A 185 -2.59 2.51 -6.26
CA SER A 185 -2.25 1.29 -7.03
C SER A 185 -0.83 0.75 -6.82
N GLY A 186 0.06 1.52 -6.17
CA GLY A 186 1.47 1.15 -6.05
C GLY A 186 2.38 1.68 -7.16
N GLY A 187 1.82 2.39 -8.15
CA GLY A 187 2.58 2.97 -9.27
C GLY A 187 3.50 4.14 -8.86
N ALA A 188 4.54 4.39 -9.66
CA ALA A 188 5.49 5.49 -9.45
C ALA A 188 4.85 6.89 -9.59
N HIS A 189 3.72 6.98 -10.29
CA HIS A 189 2.95 8.18 -10.57
C HIS A 189 1.73 8.33 -9.66
N CYS A 190 1.89 7.85 -8.43
CA CYS A 190 0.91 7.91 -7.36
C CYS A 190 -0.55 7.69 -7.75
N CYS A 191 -0.87 6.75 -8.64
CA CYS A 191 -2.20 6.57 -9.25
C CYS A 191 -3.30 6.48 -8.19
N LEU A 192 -3.83 7.64 -7.84
CA LEU A 192 -4.75 7.87 -6.75
C LEU A 192 -6.15 7.82 -7.32
N THR A 193 -7.00 7.04 -6.69
CA THR A 193 -8.40 6.92 -7.05
C THR A 193 -9.24 7.19 -5.83
N TYR A 194 -10.29 7.99 -5.97
CA TYR A 194 -11.24 8.25 -4.90
C TYR A 194 -12.57 7.60 -5.22
N HIS A 195 -13.12 6.86 -4.27
CA HIS A 195 -14.45 6.28 -4.35
C HIS A 195 -15.36 6.98 -3.33
N VAL A 196 -16.48 7.53 -3.80
CA VAL A 196 -17.50 8.15 -2.95
C VAL A 196 -18.63 7.16 -2.77
N VAL A 197 -18.89 6.74 -1.53
CA VAL A 197 -19.90 5.74 -1.21
C VAL A 197 -20.92 6.33 -0.26
N SER A 198 -22.20 6.30 -0.64
CA SER A 198 -23.29 6.66 0.26
C SER A 198 -23.54 5.53 1.26
N LEU A 199 -23.57 5.85 2.55
CA LEU A 199 -23.81 4.90 3.63
C LEU A 199 -25.28 4.91 4.02
N SER A 200 -25.98 3.86 3.62
CA SER A 200 -27.37 3.62 3.99
C SER A 200 -27.61 2.13 4.30
N ALA A 201 -28.87 1.77 4.54
CA ALA A 201 -29.29 0.37 4.61
C ALA A 201 -28.90 -0.43 3.37
N SER A 202 -28.77 0.21 2.20
CA SER A 202 -28.27 -0.37 0.95
C SER A 202 -27.16 0.53 0.39
N PRO A 203 -25.89 0.31 0.75
CA PRO A 203 -24.80 1.21 0.36
C PRO A 203 -24.62 1.27 -1.15
N VAL A 204 -24.29 2.46 -1.67
CA VAL A 204 -24.15 2.69 -3.12
C VAL A 204 -22.83 3.41 -3.41
N LEU A 205 -22.06 2.89 -4.36
CA LEU A 205 -20.92 3.60 -4.94
C LEU A 205 -21.47 4.71 -5.85
N LEU A 206 -21.37 5.96 -5.40
CA LEU A 206 -21.85 7.13 -6.12
C LEU A 206 -20.90 7.56 -7.23
N ALA A 207 -19.59 7.53 -6.96
CA ALA A 207 -18.59 7.97 -7.92
C ALA A 207 -17.23 7.29 -7.72
N THR A 208 -16.49 7.19 -8.81
CA THR A 208 -15.05 6.89 -8.84
C THR A 208 -14.36 8.03 -9.58
N ILE A 209 -13.39 8.68 -8.94
CA ILE A 209 -12.62 9.79 -9.49
C ILE A 209 -11.17 9.34 -9.60
N GLU A 210 -10.66 9.29 -10.83
CA GLU A 210 -9.25 9.02 -11.12
C GLU A 210 -8.45 10.31 -10.93
N ALA A 211 -7.85 10.48 -9.76
CA ALA A 211 -7.03 11.64 -9.42
C ALA A 211 -5.59 11.53 -9.97
N HIS A 212 -5.19 10.35 -10.45
CA HIS A 212 -3.84 10.08 -10.97
C HIS A 212 -2.75 10.59 -10.00
N ASP A 213 -1.87 11.49 -10.43
CA ASP A 213 -0.75 12.00 -9.63
C ASP A 213 -1.15 13.07 -8.59
N GLY A 214 -2.43 13.33 -8.38
CA GLY A 214 -2.87 14.12 -7.23
C GLY A 214 -4.23 14.80 -7.35
N GLY A 215 -4.73 15.19 -6.19
CA GLY A 215 -5.98 15.90 -5.98
C GLY A 215 -6.33 15.84 -4.51
N GLN A 216 -7.33 16.59 -4.10
CA GLN A 216 -7.83 16.57 -2.73
C GLN A 216 -9.30 16.98 -2.70
N PHE A 217 -10.00 16.53 -1.68
CA PHE A 217 -11.31 17.06 -1.35
C PHE A 217 -11.18 18.25 -0.40
N VAL A 218 -12.02 19.26 -0.59
CA VAL A 218 -12.16 20.41 0.30
C VAL A 218 -13.64 20.72 0.50
N PHE A 219 -14.03 21.20 1.68
CA PHE A 219 -15.39 21.69 1.89
C PHE A 219 -15.53 23.11 1.32
N ALA A 220 -16.59 23.33 0.56
CA ALA A 220 -17.06 24.67 0.24
C ALA A 220 -17.83 25.28 1.43
N ASP A 221 -18.07 26.59 1.39
CA ASP A 221 -18.75 27.33 2.46
C ASP A 221 -20.20 26.84 2.73
N ASP A 222 -20.82 26.21 1.74
CA ASP A 222 -22.16 25.62 1.84
C ASP A 222 -22.16 24.19 2.41
N GLY A 223 -21.00 23.66 2.78
CA GLY A 223 -20.85 22.35 3.41
C GLY A 223 -20.80 21.17 2.44
N VAL A 224 -20.91 21.39 1.13
CA VAL A 224 -20.69 20.34 0.12
C VAL A 224 -19.21 20.25 -0.20
N ALA A 225 -18.67 19.03 -0.31
CA ALA A 225 -17.27 18.84 -0.65
C ALA A 225 -17.04 18.95 -2.17
N GLU A 226 -15.93 19.56 -2.53
CA GLU A 226 -15.43 19.68 -3.89
C GLU A 226 -14.13 18.90 -4.01
N PHE A 227 -13.98 18.15 -5.09
CA PHE A 227 -12.70 17.59 -5.46
C PHE A 227 -11.92 18.61 -6.29
N ARG A 228 -10.74 19.00 -5.81
CA ARG A 228 -9.78 19.84 -6.54
C ARG A 228 -8.67 18.95 -7.08
N GLY A 229 -8.57 18.90 -8.40
CA GLY A 229 -7.59 18.05 -9.09
C GLY A 229 -7.01 18.75 -10.30
N ILE A 230 -6.35 17.96 -11.13
CA ILE A 230 -5.71 18.41 -12.36
C ILE A 230 -6.28 17.62 -13.53
N ASP A 231 -6.48 18.26 -14.67
CA ASP A 231 -6.69 17.52 -15.91
C ASP A 231 -5.38 16.92 -16.42
N TRP A 232 -5.15 15.66 -16.07
CA TRP A 232 -3.97 14.90 -16.48
C TRP A 232 -3.95 14.53 -17.97
N HIS A 233 -4.96 14.91 -18.76
CA HIS A 233 -4.93 14.78 -20.22
C HIS A 233 -3.69 15.41 -20.86
N TYR A 234 -3.19 16.51 -20.28
CA TYR A 234 -2.02 17.23 -20.79
C TYR A 234 -0.68 16.71 -20.25
N ALA A 235 -0.67 15.60 -19.50
CA ALA A 235 0.56 14.99 -19.02
C ALA A 235 1.48 14.62 -20.20
N TYR A 236 2.76 14.96 -20.08
CA TYR A 236 3.82 14.77 -21.08
C TYR A 236 3.64 15.53 -22.40
N TRP A 237 2.64 16.41 -22.53
CA TRP A 237 2.47 17.15 -23.77
C TRP A 237 3.58 18.21 -23.93
N ARG A 238 4.46 17.98 -24.93
CA ARG A 238 5.67 18.78 -25.27
C ARG A 238 6.65 19.01 -24.12
N SER A 239 6.58 18.21 -23.05
CA SER A 239 7.36 18.46 -21.84
C SER A 239 7.62 17.20 -21.01
N SER A 240 8.49 17.31 -20.01
CA SER A 240 8.66 16.29 -18.98
C SER A 240 7.39 16.18 -18.12
N PHE A 241 7.25 15.11 -17.34
CA PHE A 241 6.12 14.99 -16.41
C PHE A 241 6.03 16.17 -15.44
N VAL A 242 7.18 16.54 -14.84
CA VAL A 242 7.28 17.63 -13.86
C VAL A 242 6.90 18.96 -14.49
N ASP A 243 7.22 19.16 -15.76
CA ASP A 243 6.98 20.39 -16.49
C ASP A 243 5.72 20.32 -17.37
N SER A 244 4.86 19.32 -17.18
CA SER A 244 3.61 19.20 -17.92
C SER A 244 2.64 20.32 -17.51
N PRO A 245 1.84 20.85 -18.46
CA PRO A 245 0.72 21.72 -18.13
C PRO A 245 -0.28 20.99 -17.22
N ARG A 246 -0.78 21.69 -16.20
CA ARG A 246 -1.62 21.12 -15.15
C ARG A 246 -2.79 22.06 -14.83
N PRO A 247 -3.74 22.28 -15.77
CA PRO A 247 -4.90 23.11 -15.48
C PRO A 247 -5.73 22.47 -14.35
N GLU A 248 -6.10 23.30 -13.37
CA GLU A 248 -6.91 22.87 -12.24
C GLU A 248 -8.34 22.58 -12.69
N ILE A 249 -8.92 21.52 -12.14
CA ILE A 249 -10.34 21.20 -12.26
C ILE A 249 -10.96 21.18 -10.86
N VAL A 250 -12.20 21.64 -10.77
CA VAL A 250 -13.02 21.51 -9.56
C VAL A 250 -14.22 20.66 -9.92
N LEU A 251 -14.38 19.52 -9.26
CA LEU A 251 -15.54 18.65 -9.42
C LEU A 251 -16.44 18.74 -8.18
N ARG A 252 -17.74 18.76 -8.39
CA ARG A 252 -18.74 18.81 -7.32
C ARG A 252 -19.91 17.89 -7.64
N TRP A 253 -20.51 17.32 -6.61
CA TRP A 253 -21.71 16.51 -6.75
C TRP A 253 -22.88 17.36 -7.27
N ASP A 254 -23.54 16.90 -8.33
CA ASP A 254 -24.69 17.57 -8.96
C ASP A 254 -26.04 16.87 -8.69
N GLY A 255 -26.05 15.88 -7.80
CA GLY A 255 -27.19 14.97 -7.57
C GLY A 255 -27.07 13.64 -8.31
N SER A 256 -26.16 13.53 -9.28
CA SER A 256 -25.99 12.32 -10.11
C SER A 256 -24.55 11.86 -10.28
N ARG A 257 -23.61 12.80 -10.41
CA ARG A 257 -22.18 12.54 -10.56
C ARG A 257 -21.38 13.70 -9.98
N TYR A 258 -20.07 13.51 -9.84
CA TYR A 258 -19.14 14.61 -9.69
C TYR A 258 -18.88 15.24 -11.08
N ALA A 259 -19.45 16.41 -11.31
CA ALA A 259 -19.36 17.19 -12.55
C ALA A 259 -18.51 18.45 -12.36
N LEU A 260 -18.08 19.11 -13.45
CA LEU A 260 -17.29 20.33 -13.34
C LEU A 260 -18.09 21.46 -12.65
N HIS A 261 -17.51 22.02 -11.60
CA HIS A 261 -18.06 23.14 -10.88
C HIS A 261 -17.47 24.46 -11.39
N LEU A 262 -18.09 25.03 -12.43
CA LEU A 262 -17.59 26.25 -13.09
C LEU A 262 -17.32 27.40 -12.11
N SER A 263 -18.24 27.67 -11.18
CA SER A 263 -18.07 28.78 -10.23
C SER A 263 -16.85 28.61 -9.31
N GLY A 264 -16.44 27.36 -9.06
CA GLY A 264 -15.20 27.05 -8.33
C GLY A 264 -13.92 27.15 -9.18
N MET A 265 -14.04 27.14 -10.51
CA MET A 265 -12.91 27.20 -11.45
C MET A 265 -12.63 28.60 -11.99
N LEU A 266 -13.69 29.38 -12.22
CA LEU A 266 -13.56 30.71 -12.83
C LEU A 266 -12.84 31.67 -11.88
N LYS A 267 -11.92 32.45 -12.45
CA LYS A 267 -11.14 33.47 -11.73
C LYS A 267 -11.30 34.81 -12.44
N ASP A 268 -10.99 35.89 -11.74
CA ASP A 268 -10.84 37.19 -12.40
C ASP A 268 -9.69 37.14 -13.42
N ALA A 269 -9.81 37.95 -14.48
CA ALA A 269 -8.74 38.07 -15.45
C ALA A 269 -7.47 38.63 -14.77
N PRO A 270 -6.27 38.13 -15.11
CA PRO A 270 -5.04 38.71 -14.58
C PRO A 270 -4.89 40.15 -15.04
N ALA A 271 -4.19 40.96 -14.25
CA ALA A 271 -3.92 42.34 -14.61
C ALA A 271 -3.08 42.40 -15.89
N GLU A 272 -3.32 43.42 -16.74
CA GLU A 272 -2.60 43.58 -18.01
C GLU A 272 -1.07 43.60 -17.84
N ALA A 273 -0.58 44.25 -16.78
CA ALA A 273 0.85 44.30 -16.47
C ALA A 273 1.43 42.91 -16.09
N GLU A 274 0.64 42.08 -15.41
CA GLU A 274 1.02 40.71 -15.05
C GLU A 274 1.08 39.83 -16.31
N LEU A 275 0.04 39.89 -17.14
CA LEU A 275 -0.02 39.16 -18.42
C LEU A 275 1.18 39.52 -19.32
N ALA A 276 1.52 40.81 -19.42
CA ALA A 276 2.65 41.28 -20.21
C ALA A 276 4.01 40.87 -19.63
N ALA A 277 4.17 40.95 -18.30
CA ALA A 277 5.40 40.54 -17.63
C ALA A 277 5.67 39.05 -17.84
N GLU A 278 4.65 38.21 -17.69
CA GLU A 278 4.78 36.78 -17.90
C GLU A 278 5.00 36.42 -19.37
N ALA A 279 4.28 37.07 -20.30
CA ALA A 279 4.51 36.86 -21.73
C ALA A 279 5.96 37.19 -22.10
N SER A 280 6.55 38.24 -21.51
CA SER A 280 7.96 38.54 -21.68
C SER A 280 8.87 37.46 -21.10
N ARG A 281 8.56 36.93 -19.90
CA ARG A 281 9.33 35.85 -19.27
C ARG A 281 9.33 34.58 -20.13
N VAL A 282 8.17 34.20 -20.67
CA VAL A 282 8.02 33.06 -21.57
C VAL A 282 8.75 33.30 -22.88
N ARG A 283 8.63 34.49 -23.47
CA ARG A 283 9.38 34.89 -24.67
C ARG A 283 10.89 34.77 -24.49
N ASP A 284 11.42 35.26 -23.38
CA ASP A 284 12.85 35.18 -23.07
C ASP A 284 13.31 33.72 -22.91
N ALA A 285 12.43 32.83 -22.44
CA ALA A 285 12.75 31.42 -22.27
C ALA A 285 13.00 30.71 -23.61
N PHE A 286 12.40 31.14 -24.73
CA PHE A 286 12.67 30.56 -26.06
C PHE A 286 14.17 30.58 -26.40
N SER A 287 14.90 31.61 -25.97
CA SER A 287 16.35 31.73 -26.24
C SER A 287 17.21 30.66 -25.57
N ARG A 288 16.68 29.96 -24.55
CA ARG A 288 17.39 28.96 -23.75
C ARG A 288 17.01 27.53 -24.12
N MET A 289 16.14 27.37 -25.11
CA MET A 289 15.54 26.10 -25.49
C MET A 289 16.34 25.49 -26.65
N GLU A 290 16.71 24.22 -26.53
CA GLU A 290 17.45 23.47 -27.55
C GLU A 290 16.54 22.47 -28.28
N GLY A 291 16.80 22.20 -29.56
CA GLY A 291 16.04 21.24 -30.37
C GLY A 291 15.39 21.86 -31.61
N THR A 292 14.65 21.04 -32.38
CA THR A 292 14.10 21.45 -33.68
C THR A 292 12.82 22.30 -33.59
N GLU A 293 12.07 22.23 -32.48
CA GLU A 293 10.89 23.06 -32.22
C GLU A 293 10.72 23.35 -30.72
N PRO A 294 11.65 24.09 -30.10
CA PRO A 294 11.78 24.02 -28.67
C PRO A 294 10.90 25.12 -28.05
N VAL A 295 9.69 24.72 -27.63
CA VAL A 295 8.66 25.60 -27.04
C VAL A 295 8.72 25.53 -25.52
N PRO A 296 8.86 26.65 -24.79
CA PRO A 296 8.87 26.64 -23.33
C PRO A 296 7.57 26.04 -22.76
N PRO A 297 7.64 25.05 -21.85
CA PRO A 297 6.44 24.43 -21.27
C PRO A 297 5.50 25.41 -20.57
N ALA A 298 6.07 26.50 -20.02
CA ALA A 298 5.31 27.58 -19.39
C ALA A 298 4.29 28.25 -20.33
N LEU A 299 4.52 28.24 -21.65
CA LEU A 299 3.56 28.77 -22.62
C LEU A 299 2.22 28.01 -22.54
N GLY A 300 2.29 26.67 -22.61
CA GLY A 300 1.09 25.83 -22.57
C GLY A 300 0.41 25.87 -21.20
N ALA A 301 1.20 25.92 -20.12
CA ALA A 301 0.66 26.04 -18.77
C ALA A 301 -0.18 27.31 -18.58
N TRP A 302 0.33 28.48 -18.99
CA TRP A 302 -0.41 29.74 -18.89
C TRP A 302 -1.61 29.81 -19.81
N MET A 303 -1.48 29.33 -21.05
CA MET A 303 -2.62 29.28 -21.97
C MET A 303 -3.75 28.42 -21.41
N LEU A 304 -3.43 27.22 -20.90
CA LEU A 304 -4.43 26.32 -20.33
C LEU A 304 -5.03 26.85 -19.03
N ASP A 305 -4.24 27.47 -18.14
CA ASP A 305 -4.79 28.12 -16.93
C ASP A 305 -5.77 29.25 -17.28
N LEU A 306 -5.39 30.15 -18.20
CA LEU A 306 -6.29 31.20 -18.70
C LEU A 306 -7.57 30.61 -19.30
N MET A 307 -7.45 29.55 -20.10
CA MET A 307 -8.60 28.87 -20.71
C MET A 307 -9.54 28.26 -19.66
N TYR A 308 -9.01 27.48 -18.72
CA TYR A 308 -9.79 26.78 -17.69
C TYR A 308 -10.37 27.71 -16.61
N THR A 309 -9.86 28.94 -16.53
CA THR A 309 -10.37 29.99 -15.63
C THR A 309 -11.31 30.97 -16.32
N GLY A 310 -11.65 30.75 -17.60
CA GLY A 310 -12.69 31.48 -18.34
C GLY A 310 -12.19 32.52 -19.34
N HIS A 311 -10.88 32.61 -19.56
CA HIS A 311 -10.23 33.68 -20.32
C HIS A 311 -9.61 33.19 -21.63
N GLU A 312 -10.35 32.37 -22.41
CA GLU A 312 -9.85 31.77 -23.66
C GLU A 312 -9.32 32.82 -24.66
N ALA A 313 -10.00 33.96 -24.81
CA ALA A 313 -9.53 35.04 -25.68
C ALA A 313 -8.19 35.63 -25.22
N LEU A 314 -8.00 35.77 -23.89
CA LEU A 314 -6.72 36.22 -23.33
C LEU A 314 -5.63 35.17 -23.50
N ALA A 315 -5.95 33.88 -23.46
CA ALA A 315 -4.97 32.81 -23.71
C ALA A 315 -4.39 32.87 -25.12
N TRP A 316 -5.24 33.10 -26.14
CA TRP A 316 -4.77 33.27 -27.52
C TRP A 316 -3.98 34.58 -27.71
N ARG A 317 -4.38 35.65 -27.03
CA ARG A 317 -3.60 36.90 -27.01
C ARG A 317 -2.25 36.71 -26.30
N PHE A 318 -2.20 35.92 -25.24
CA PHE A 318 -0.96 35.58 -24.54
C PHE A 318 0.02 34.84 -25.46
N LEU A 319 -0.48 33.92 -26.29
CA LEU A 319 0.33 33.27 -27.33
C LEU A 319 0.98 34.31 -28.25
N ASP A 320 0.21 35.27 -28.76
CA ASP A 320 0.76 36.33 -29.62
C ASP A 320 1.78 37.22 -28.90
N MET A 321 1.56 37.51 -27.62
CA MET A 321 2.47 38.33 -26.81
C MET A 321 3.76 37.61 -26.44
N ALA A 322 3.70 36.30 -26.20
CA ALA A 322 4.81 35.49 -25.70
C ALA A 322 5.65 34.87 -26.82
N TRP A 323 5.09 34.68 -28.02
CA TRP A 323 5.82 34.13 -29.15
C TRP A 323 6.83 35.16 -29.71
N PRO A 324 8.14 34.86 -29.78
CA PRO A 324 9.11 35.80 -30.31
C PRO A 324 8.94 36.06 -31.81
N ASP A 325 9.22 37.30 -32.24
CA ASP A 325 9.23 37.66 -33.66
C ASP A 325 10.30 36.85 -34.41
N GLY A 326 9.93 36.35 -35.61
CA GLY A 326 10.84 35.58 -36.46
C GLY A 326 11.05 34.12 -36.06
N VAL A 327 10.42 33.63 -34.98
CA VAL A 327 10.41 32.21 -34.62
C VAL A 327 9.25 31.52 -35.32
N GLU A 328 9.54 30.53 -36.16
CA GLU A 328 8.53 29.73 -36.87
C GLU A 328 7.80 28.76 -35.92
N GLY A 329 6.64 28.23 -36.34
CA GLY A 329 5.92 27.16 -35.61
C GLY A 329 4.74 27.61 -34.73
N LYS A 330 4.44 28.91 -34.66
CA LYS A 330 3.32 29.45 -33.83
C LYS A 330 1.97 28.81 -34.21
N ASP A 331 1.67 28.76 -35.50
CA ASP A 331 0.40 28.24 -35.99
C ASP A 331 0.28 26.72 -35.80
N LEU A 332 1.39 25.99 -35.95
CA LEU A 332 1.46 24.56 -35.66
C LEU A 332 1.20 24.31 -34.17
N TYR A 333 1.87 25.04 -33.29
CA TYR A 333 1.64 24.95 -31.84
C TYR A 333 0.18 25.25 -31.48
N ALA A 334 -0.42 26.29 -32.07
CA ALA A 334 -1.81 26.63 -31.85
C ALA A 334 -2.78 25.54 -32.35
N ALA A 335 -2.46 24.87 -33.45
CA ALA A 335 -3.23 23.74 -33.97
C ALA A 335 -3.13 22.51 -33.06
N GLU A 336 -1.93 22.19 -32.58
CA GLU A 336 -1.69 21.09 -31.63
C GLU A 336 -2.40 21.32 -30.30
N LEU A 337 -2.35 22.53 -29.75
CA LEU A 337 -3.04 22.87 -28.51
C LEU A 337 -4.56 22.66 -28.66
N ARG A 338 -5.15 23.12 -29.77
CA ARG A 338 -6.57 22.88 -30.06
C ARG A 338 -6.90 21.39 -30.15
N HIS A 339 -6.01 20.61 -30.76
CA HIS A 339 -6.17 19.15 -30.84
C HIS A 339 -6.12 18.50 -29.45
N GLN A 340 -5.18 18.87 -28.58
CA GLN A 340 -5.13 18.39 -27.19
C GLN A 340 -6.41 18.79 -26.42
N MET A 341 -6.84 20.04 -26.54
CA MET A 341 -8.06 20.52 -25.91
C MET A 341 -9.30 19.73 -26.35
N ALA A 342 -9.41 19.40 -27.63
CA ALA A 342 -10.53 18.59 -28.14
C ALA A 342 -10.54 17.15 -27.57
N GLY A 343 -9.38 16.62 -27.17
CA GLY A 343 -9.23 15.31 -26.56
C GLY A 343 -9.63 15.26 -25.07
N SER A 344 -9.56 16.38 -24.36
CA SER A 344 -9.91 16.44 -22.94
C SER A 344 -11.43 16.32 -22.72
N ALA A 345 -11.83 15.43 -21.80
CA ALA A 345 -13.23 15.34 -21.36
C ALA A 345 -13.64 16.57 -20.55
N TYR A 346 -12.77 17.04 -19.65
CA TYR A 346 -13.03 18.20 -18.82
C TYR A 346 -13.12 19.49 -19.65
N TRP A 347 -12.23 19.68 -20.62
CA TRP A 347 -12.32 20.84 -21.51
C TRP A 347 -13.65 20.88 -22.29
N ARG A 348 -14.08 19.75 -22.84
CA ARG A 348 -15.36 19.66 -23.56
C ARG A 348 -16.54 20.00 -22.66
N GLU A 349 -16.56 19.47 -21.44
CA GLU A 349 -17.59 19.79 -20.46
C GLU A 349 -17.56 21.29 -20.07
N PHE A 350 -16.38 21.85 -19.82
CA PHE A 350 -16.18 23.28 -19.54
C PHE A 350 -16.73 24.17 -20.66
N LYS A 351 -16.44 23.82 -21.92
CA LYS A 351 -16.94 24.57 -23.10
C LYS A 351 -18.46 24.53 -23.21
N ASN A 352 -19.07 23.38 -22.97
CA ASN A 352 -20.53 23.27 -23.00
C ASN A 352 -21.15 24.15 -21.90
N LEU A 353 -20.66 24.05 -20.66
CA LEU A 353 -21.18 24.80 -19.53
C LEU A 353 -20.99 26.32 -19.66
N THR A 354 -19.94 26.77 -20.36
CA THR A 354 -19.70 28.21 -20.60
C THR A 354 -20.48 28.76 -21.79
N GLN A 355 -20.81 27.94 -22.79
CA GLN A 355 -21.68 28.33 -23.91
C GLN A 355 -23.15 28.50 -23.49
N ASP A 356 -23.59 27.72 -22.49
CA ASP A 356 -24.96 27.77 -21.97
C ASP A 356 -25.20 28.92 -20.98
N ARG A 357 -24.19 29.77 -20.71
CA ARG A 357 -24.38 30.98 -19.91
C ARG A 357 -24.96 32.12 -20.76
N PRO A 358 -26.06 32.76 -20.30
CA PRO A 358 -26.69 33.87 -21.03
C PRO A 358 -25.82 35.11 -21.14
#